data_AF-A0A9C9XPZ3-F1
#
_entry.id   AF-A0A9C9XPZ3-F1
#
_cell.length_a   1.000
_cell.length_b   1.000
_cell.length_c   1.000
_cell.angle_alpha   90.00
_cell.angle_beta   90.00
_cell.angle_gamma   90.00
#
_symmetry.space_group_name_H-M   'P 1'
#
loop_
_entity.id
_entity.type
_entity.pdbx_description
1 polymer ?
#
loop_
_entity_poly.entity_id
_entity_poly.type
_entity_poly.pdbx_seq_one_letter_code
_entity_poly.pdbx_strand_id
1 'polypeptide(L)'
;MYCDWGSGWHDSPYYYGGLAALLLLVCILGIAAFVYCYTRRKRCAQPQCPACGGAVEEVFLRCPFCGTALKRHCPACHRVIGADFRFCPYCSAATGPDATDPARDATVTDPAPATGTGNQA
;
A
#
# COMPACT_ATOMS: atom_id res chain seq x y z
N MET A 1 -64.40 -19.10 31.70
CA MET A 1 -64.17 -17.66 31.99
C MET A 1 -62.67 -17.47 31.96
N TYR A 2 -62.20 -16.71 30.97
CA TYR A 2 -60.82 -16.73 30.50
C TYR A 2 -59.83 -16.29 31.58
N CYS A 3 -58.83 -17.14 31.80
CA CYS A 3 -57.54 -16.76 32.34
C CYS A 3 -56.73 -16.15 31.19
N ASP A 4 -56.47 -14.85 31.24
CA ASP A 4 -55.38 -14.24 30.49
C ASP A 4 -54.71 -13.18 31.37
N TRP A 5 -53.71 -13.63 32.13
CA TRP A 5 -52.72 -12.78 32.79
C TRP A 5 -51.45 -12.75 31.91
N GLY A 6 -51.62 -12.59 30.60
CA GLY A 6 -50.54 -12.46 29.64
C GLY A 6 -50.06 -11.02 29.53
N SER A 7 -48.98 -10.69 30.23
CA SER A 7 -47.93 -9.78 29.72
C SER A 7 -48.38 -8.46 29.06
N GLY A 8 -49.20 -7.66 29.75
CA GLY A 8 -49.63 -6.33 29.30
C GLY A 8 -48.55 -5.25 29.37
N TRP A 9 -47.44 -5.40 28.64
CA TRP A 9 -46.47 -4.32 28.39
C TRP A 9 -46.20 -4.07 26.90
N HIS A 10 -46.69 -4.93 26.00
CA HIS A 10 -46.38 -4.85 24.57
C HIS A 10 -47.48 -4.23 23.70
N ASP A 11 -48.73 -4.14 24.16
CA ASP A 11 -49.87 -3.75 23.31
C ASP A 11 -50.17 -2.24 23.25
N SER A 12 -49.27 -1.39 23.77
CA SER A 12 -49.40 0.05 23.58
C SER A 12 -48.76 0.44 22.24
N PRO A 13 -49.51 0.96 21.25
CA PRO A 13 -48.97 1.32 19.92
C PRO A 13 -47.84 2.37 20.01
N TYR A 14 -47.79 3.10 21.12
CA TYR A 14 -46.72 4.05 21.44
C TYR A 14 -45.40 3.39 21.88
N TYR A 15 -45.43 2.14 22.35
CA TYR A 15 -44.24 1.38 22.78
C TYR A 15 -43.41 0.92 21.58
N TYR A 16 -44.05 0.36 20.55
CA TYR A 16 -43.38 0.00 19.29
C TYR A 16 -42.90 1.24 18.53
N GLY A 17 -43.65 2.34 18.54
CA GLY A 17 -43.22 3.60 17.94
C GLY A 17 -41.99 4.20 18.63
N GLY A 18 -41.95 4.19 19.97
CA GLY A 18 -40.82 4.66 20.76
C GLY A 18 -39.58 3.76 20.63
N LEU A 19 -39.76 2.44 20.70
CA LEU A 19 -38.68 1.46 20.52
C LEU A 19 -38.11 1.53 19.10
N ALA A 20 -38.96 1.59 18.07
CA ALA A 20 -38.52 1.74 16.69
C ALA A 20 -37.78 3.07 16.46
N ALA A 21 -38.26 4.17 17.06
CA ALA A 21 -37.58 5.46 16.97
C ALA A 21 -36.19 5.42 17.65
N LEU A 22 -36.07 4.76 18.81
CA LEU A 22 -34.78 4.57 19.49
C LEU A 22 -33.84 3.66 18.69
N LEU A 23 -34.34 2.57 18.12
CA LEU A 23 -33.55 1.69 17.26
C LEU A 23 -33.07 2.41 16.00
N LEU A 24 -33.94 3.19 15.35
CA LEU A 24 -33.55 4.02 14.20
C LEU A 24 -32.52 5.08 14.58
N LEU A 25 -32.68 5.75 15.73
CA LEU A 25 -31.72 6.74 16.21
C LEU A 25 -30.35 6.09 16.47
N VAL A 26 -30.31 4.95 17.16
CA VAL A 26 -29.06 4.22 17.42
C VAL A 26 -28.42 3.73 16.12
N CYS A 27 -29.22 3.22 15.17
CA CYS A 27 -28.73 2.82 13.84
C CYS A 27 -28.17 4.02 13.07
N ILE A 28 -28.85 5.16 13.07
CA ILE A 28 -28.40 6.39 12.39
C ILE A 28 -27.09 6.91 13.03
N LEU A 29 -27.01 6.95 14.36
CA LEU A 29 -25.79 7.35 15.06
C LEU A 29 -24.64 6.37 14.79
N GLY A 30 -24.93 5.06 14.76
CA GLY A 30 -23.96 4.02 14.44
C GLY A 30 -23.44 4.10 13.01
N ILE A 31 -24.33 4.26 12.03
CA ILE A 31 -23.98 4.45 10.62
C ILE A 31 -23.20 5.76 10.44
N ALA A 32 -23.64 6.86 11.05
CA ALA A 32 -22.93 8.13 11.00
C ALA A 32 -21.52 8.02 11.59
N ALA A 33 -21.38 7.37 12.75
CA ALA A 33 -20.09 7.10 13.38
C ALA A 33 -19.22 6.17 12.51
N PHE A 34 -19.80 5.13 11.91
CA PHE A 34 -19.10 4.23 11.00
C PHE A 34 -18.61 4.95 9.75
N VAL A 35 -19.46 5.73 9.08
CA VAL A 35 -19.11 6.55 7.92
C VAL A 35 -18.04 7.59 8.30
N TYR A 36 -18.17 8.23 9.45
CA TYR A 36 -17.18 9.17 9.96
C TYR A 36 -15.82 8.51 10.21
N CYS A 37 -15.80 7.37 10.90
CA CYS A 37 -14.58 6.59 11.15
C CYS A 37 -13.98 6.06 9.85
N TYR A 38 -14.79 5.53 8.94
CA TYR A 38 -14.35 5.01 7.65
C TYR A 38 -13.74 6.12 6.80
N THR A 39 -14.39 7.27 6.69
CA THR A 39 -13.87 8.41 5.91
C THR A 39 -12.69 9.10 6.57
N ARG A 40 -12.54 9.03 7.89
CA ARG A 40 -11.34 9.52 8.59
C ARG A 40 -10.16 8.56 8.51
N ARG A 41 -10.38 7.25 8.63
CA ARG A 41 -9.32 6.24 8.46
C ARG A 41 -8.65 6.31 7.09
N LYS A 42 -9.38 6.67 6.04
CA LYS A 42 -8.82 6.84 4.69
C LYS A 42 -7.93 8.08 4.50
N ARG A 43 -7.86 9.01 5.46
CA ARG A 43 -7.09 10.27 5.32
C ARG A 43 -5.69 10.24 5.94
N CYS A 44 -5.28 9.12 6.53
CA CYS A 44 -3.99 9.01 7.23
C CYS A 44 -2.86 8.41 6.39
N ALA A 45 -3.08 8.13 5.10
CA ALA A 45 -2.08 7.53 4.23
C ALA A 45 -1.46 8.55 3.25
N GLN A 46 -1.16 9.76 3.71
CA GLN A 46 -0.33 10.66 2.92
C GLN A 46 1.07 10.05 2.85
N PRO A 47 1.60 9.72 1.66
CA PRO A 47 2.92 9.14 1.57
C PRO A 47 3.95 10.14 2.08
N GLN A 48 4.80 9.69 2.99
CA GLN A 48 5.92 10.46 3.53
C GLN A 48 7.20 9.77 3.11
N CYS A 49 8.24 10.56 2.87
CA CYS A 49 9.54 10.00 2.54
C CYS A 49 10.08 9.21 3.75
N PRO A 50 10.42 7.92 3.60
CA PRO A 50 10.94 7.12 4.72
C PRO A 50 12.33 7.58 5.20
N ALA A 51 13.08 8.30 4.36
CA ALA A 51 14.42 8.76 4.69
C ALA A 51 14.43 10.10 5.44
N CYS A 52 13.52 11.03 5.12
CA CYS A 52 13.56 12.39 5.67
C CYS A 52 12.23 12.88 6.28
N GLY A 53 11.15 12.10 6.19
CA GLY A 53 9.82 12.49 6.70
C GLY A 53 9.12 13.60 5.91
N GLY A 54 9.70 14.04 4.78
CA GLY A 54 9.10 15.07 3.94
C GLY A 54 7.78 14.61 3.31
N ALA A 55 6.81 15.52 3.19
CA ALA A 55 5.55 15.27 2.49
C ALA A 55 5.83 15.07 0.99
N VAL A 56 5.44 13.92 0.45
CA VAL A 56 5.69 13.53 -0.94
C VAL A 56 4.39 13.12 -1.58
N GLU A 57 4.24 13.44 -2.86
CA GLU A 57 3.06 13.04 -3.62
C GLU A 57 3.27 11.65 -4.23
N GLU A 58 2.18 10.92 -4.48
CA GLU A 58 2.28 9.62 -5.15
C GLU A 58 2.88 9.70 -6.56
N VAL A 59 2.92 10.86 -7.20
CA VAL A 59 3.51 11.00 -8.55
C VAL A 59 5.04 11.14 -8.54
N PHE A 60 5.66 11.38 -7.39
CA PHE A 60 7.10 11.66 -7.33
C PHE A 60 7.95 10.40 -7.42
N LEU A 61 8.91 10.40 -8.37
CA LEU A 61 9.92 9.34 -8.50
C LEU A 61 11.06 9.51 -7.49
N ARG A 62 11.43 10.75 -7.16
CA ARG A 62 12.43 11.11 -6.16
C ARG A 62 11.91 12.16 -5.21
N CYS A 63 12.38 12.10 -3.96
CA CYS A 63 12.07 13.10 -2.95
C CYS A 63 12.73 14.45 -3.31
N PRO A 64 11.98 15.57 -3.35
CA PRO A 64 12.55 16.89 -3.61
C PRO A 64 13.40 17.41 -2.45
N PHE A 65 13.22 16.89 -1.23
CA PHE A 65 13.95 17.34 -0.04
C PHE A 65 15.28 16.64 0.16
N CYS A 66 15.35 15.33 -0.11
CA CYS A 66 16.56 14.51 0.16
C CYS A 66 17.10 13.74 -1.05
N GLY A 67 16.39 13.73 -2.19
CA GLY A 67 16.82 13.00 -3.39
C GLY A 67 16.64 11.48 -3.36
N THR A 68 16.12 10.91 -2.26
CA THR A 68 15.86 9.46 -2.16
C THR A 68 14.86 9.02 -3.23
N ALA A 69 15.10 7.87 -3.87
CA ALA A 69 14.18 7.28 -4.85
C ALA A 69 12.97 6.67 -4.13
N LEU A 70 11.77 7.16 -4.46
CA LEU A 70 10.50 6.66 -3.90
C LEU A 70 9.87 5.61 -4.80
N LYS A 71 10.06 5.74 -6.11
CA LYS A 71 9.54 4.84 -7.14
C LYS A 71 10.61 4.54 -8.17
N ARG A 72 10.53 3.36 -8.79
CA ARG A 72 11.41 2.94 -9.90
C ARG A 72 10.62 2.27 -11.00
N HIS A 73 11.21 2.16 -12.18
CA HIS A 73 10.66 1.35 -13.26
C HIS A 73 11.02 -0.12 -13.04
N CYS A 74 10.08 -1.02 -13.33
CA CYS A 74 10.36 -2.44 -13.40
C CYS A 74 11.27 -2.74 -14.61
N PRO A 75 12.38 -3.47 -14.47
CA PRO A 75 13.29 -3.74 -15.59
C PRO A 75 12.68 -4.65 -16.66
N ALA A 76 11.67 -5.47 -16.31
CA ALA A 76 11.02 -6.37 -17.27
C ALA A 76 9.91 -5.67 -18.07
N CYS A 77 9.01 -4.92 -17.41
CA CYS A 77 7.81 -4.35 -18.05
C CYS A 77 7.78 -2.82 -18.09
N HIS A 78 8.82 -2.15 -17.57
CA HIS A 78 9.01 -0.70 -17.58
C HIS A 78 7.92 0.12 -16.84
N ARG A 79 6.98 -0.54 -16.16
CA ARG A 79 5.96 0.12 -15.34
C ARG A 79 6.56 0.69 -14.06
N VAL A 80 6.02 1.82 -13.61
CA VAL A 80 6.39 2.47 -12.35
C VAL A 80 5.86 1.64 -11.17
N ILE A 81 6.76 1.29 -10.25
CA ILE A 81 6.48 0.54 -9.03
C ILE A 81 7.14 1.25 -7.83
N GLY A 82 6.67 0.97 -6.62
CA GLY A 82 7.28 1.50 -5.39
C GLY A 82 8.70 0.97 -5.19
N ALA A 83 9.56 1.77 -4.57
CA ALA A 83 10.94 1.36 -4.29
C ALA A 83 11.03 0.15 -3.32
N ASP A 84 10.02 -0.08 -2.48
CA ASP A 84 10.04 -1.18 -1.52
C ASP A 84 9.50 -2.51 -2.07
N PHE A 85 9.03 -2.52 -3.34
CA PHE A 85 8.52 -3.73 -3.96
C PHE A 85 9.66 -4.69 -4.30
N ARG A 86 9.58 -5.93 -3.82
CA ARG A 86 10.52 -7.02 -4.16
C ARG A 86 10.16 -7.76 -5.45
N PHE A 87 8.88 -7.73 -5.82
CA PHE A 87 8.33 -8.33 -7.04
C PHE A 87 7.36 -7.36 -7.70
N CYS A 88 7.35 -7.33 -9.04
CA CYS A 88 6.43 -6.49 -9.80
C CYS A 88 5.01 -7.09 -9.77
N PRO A 89 3.97 -6.35 -9.35
CA PRO A 89 2.60 -6.86 -9.32
C PRO A 89 2.00 -7.07 -10.71
N TYR A 90 2.60 -6.49 -11.76
CA TYR A 90 2.10 -6.59 -13.12
C TYR A 90 2.69 -7.75 -13.91
N CYS A 91 3.99 -8.04 -13.71
CA CYS A 91 4.70 -9.05 -14.49
C CYS A 91 5.36 -10.14 -13.63
N SER A 92 5.21 -10.11 -12.30
CA SER A 92 5.82 -11.04 -11.33
C SER A 92 7.35 -11.13 -11.34
N ALA A 93 8.04 -10.33 -12.17
CA ALA A 93 9.50 -10.29 -12.20
C ALA A 93 10.08 -9.73 -10.89
N ALA A 94 11.24 -10.25 -10.48
CA ALA A 94 12.00 -9.71 -9.37
C ALA A 94 12.51 -8.30 -9.71
N THR A 95 12.39 -7.37 -8.77
CA THR A 95 12.71 -5.94 -8.95
C THR A 95 13.95 -5.54 -8.15
N GLY A 96 14.67 -6.52 -7.60
CA GLY A 96 15.92 -6.33 -6.87
C GLY A 96 17.09 -5.98 -7.79
N PRO A 97 18.22 -5.52 -7.22
CA PRO A 97 19.43 -5.17 -7.96
C PRO A 97 19.98 -6.33 -8.82
N ASP A 98 19.60 -7.58 -8.51
CA ASP A 98 19.99 -8.77 -9.26
C ASP A 98 19.32 -8.91 -10.65
N ALA A 99 18.29 -8.10 -10.96
CA ALA A 99 17.53 -8.24 -12.21
C ALA A 99 18.08 -7.42 -13.39
N THR A 100 19.04 -6.52 -13.15
CA THR A 100 19.54 -5.64 -14.21
C THR A 100 21.04 -5.43 -14.06
N ASP A 101 21.78 -6.47 -14.38
CA ASP A 101 23.10 -6.23 -14.94
C ASP A 101 23.49 -7.26 -16.00
N PRO A 102 22.89 -7.20 -17.21
CA PRO A 102 23.46 -7.90 -18.36
C PRO A 102 24.78 -7.26 -18.83
N ALA A 103 25.26 -6.17 -18.21
CA ALA A 103 26.51 -5.50 -18.57
C ALA A 103 27.72 -5.98 -17.73
N ARG A 104 27.51 -6.59 -16.55
CA ARG A 104 28.59 -7.19 -15.74
C ARG A 104 29.15 -8.50 -16.29
N ASP A 105 28.46 -9.14 -17.23
CA ASP A 105 28.97 -10.35 -17.90
C ASP A 105 29.75 -10.03 -19.20
N ALA A 106 29.76 -8.77 -19.64
CA ALA A 106 30.53 -8.35 -20.82
C ALA A 106 31.97 -7.90 -20.48
N THR A 107 32.39 -7.91 -19.21
CA THR A 107 33.74 -7.49 -18.80
C THR A 107 34.58 -8.63 -18.20
N VAL A 108 34.16 -9.89 -18.31
CA VAL A 108 35.06 -11.04 -18.09
C VAL A 108 35.57 -11.53 -19.44
N THR A 109 36.34 -10.67 -20.10
CA THR A 109 37.45 -11.15 -20.94
C THR A 109 38.68 -10.52 -20.32
N ASP A 110 39.18 -11.15 -19.26
CA ASP A 110 40.47 -10.80 -18.67
C ASP A 110 41.55 -10.80 -19.77
N PRO A 111 42.39 -9.77 -19.86
CA PRO A 111 43.63 -9.84 -20.61
C PRO A 111 44.62 -10.71 -19.82
N ALA A 112 45.01 -11.85 -20.37
CA ALA A 112 46.07 -12.69 -19.80
C ALA A 112 47.02 -13.18 -20.90
N PRO A 113 48.28 -13.50 -20.59
CA PRO A 113 49.32 -12.63 -20.06
C PRO A 113 50.58 -12.69 -20.97
N ALA A 114 51.61 -11.91 -20.63
CA ALA A 114 52.89 -11.90 -21.32
C ALA A 114 53.56 -13.29 -21.38
N THR A 115 53.97 -13.71 -22.58
CA THR A 115 55.06 -14.68 -22.77
C THR A 115 56.24 -13.98 -23.44
N GLY A 116 57.35 -13.92 -22.72
CA GLY A 116 58.62 -13.46 -23.22
C GLY A 116 59.31 -14.49 -24.11
N THR A 117 59.99 -13.99 -25.12
CA THR A 117 61.07 -14.60 -25.93
C THR A 117 61.53 -13.44 -26.82
N GLY A 118 62.73 -12.87 -26.77
CA GLY A 118 64.02 -13.37 -26.40
C GLY A 118 64.85 -13.52 -27.67
N ASN A 119 65.61 -12.49 -28.08
CA ASN A 119 66.84 -12.53 -28.91
C ASN A 119 67.16 -11.13 -29.55
N GLN A 120 68.36 -10.58 -29.33
CA GLN A 120 69.59 -10.63 -30.18
C GLN A 120 69.39 -9.92 -31.53
N ALA A 121 70.23 -9.03 -32.05
CA ALA A 121 71.62 -8.64 -31.77
C ALA A 121 71.87 -7.22 -32.30
#